data_AF-A0A179B903-F1
#
_entry.id   AF-A0A179B903-F1
#
_cell.length_a   1.000
_cell.length_b   1.000
_cell.length_c   1.000
_cell.angle_alpha   90.00
_cell.angle_beta   90.00
_cell.angle_gamma   90.00
#
_symmetry.space_group_name_H-M   'P 1'
#
loop_
_entity.id
_entity.type
_entity.pdbx_description
1 polymer ?
#
loop_
_entity_poly.entity_id
_entity_poly.type
_entity_poly.pdbx_seq_one_letter_code
_entity_poly.pdbx_strand_id
1 'polypeptide(L)' 'MPMPKNTPAVFDEILADYRHGTIDADAVRKRIADAIKADPALQKFKDEHLAWTDYDDTVEWL' A
#
# COMPACT_ATOMS: atom_id res chain seq x y z
N MET A 1 1.79 -11.23 -4.33
CA MET A 1 1.15 -10.97 -5.65
C MET A 1 2.08 -10.09 -6.49
N PRO A 2 2.16 -10.26 -7.82
CA PRO A 2 2.88 -9.33 -8.68
C PRO A 2 2.15 -7.99 -8.74
N MET A 3 2.86 -6.89 -8.49
CA MET A 3 2.30 -5.54 -8.60
C MET A 3 1.96 -5.21 -10.06
N PRO A 4 0.83 -4.54 -10.35
CA PRO A 4 0.52 -4.06 -11.69
C PRO A 4 1.62 -3.13 -12.21
N LYS A 5 1.92 -3.17 -13.51
CA LYS A 5 2.91 -2.25 -14.11
C LYS A 5 2.51 -0.77 -14.01
N ASN A 6 1.23 -0.50 -13.75
CA ASN A 6 0.69 0.85 -13.54
C ASN A 6 0.67 1.26 -12.06
N THR A 7 1.44 0.57 -11.21
CA THR A 7 1.56 0.98 -9.81
C THR A 7 2.10 2.39 -9.74
N PRO A 8 1.38 3.33 -9.09
CA PRO A 8 1.88 4.67 -8.84
C PRO A 8 3.24 4.58 -8.13
N ALA A 9 4.22 5.36 -8.59
CA ALA A 9 5.57 5.35 -8.03
C ALA A 9 5.54 5.50 -6.49
N VAL A 10 4.64 6.34 -5.98
CA VAL A 10 4.44 6.53 -4.53
C VAL A 10 4.08 5.24 -3.80
N PHE A 11 3.24 4.37 -4.38
CA PHE A 11 2.88 3.10 -3.76
C PHE A 11 4.02 2.08 -3.87
N ASP A 12 4.74 2.06 -4.99
CA ASP A 12 5.92 1.22 -5.17
C ASP A 12 7.02 1.57 -4.15
N GLU A 13 7.30 2.86 -3.95
CA GLU A 13 8.27 3.34 -2.96
C GLU A 13 7.85 2.98 -1.53
N ILE A 14 6.59 3.20 -1.16
CA ILE A 14 6.09 2.87 0.18
C ILE A 14 6.15 1.34 0.43
N LEU A 15 5.79 0.52 -0.57
CA LEU A 15 5.88 -0.93 -0.47
C LEU A 15 7.33 -1.44 -0.48
N ALA A 16 8.22 -0.77 -1.21
CA ALA A 16 9.65 -1.06 -1.18
C ALA A 16 10.20 -0.82 0.23
N ASP A 17 9.90 0.33 0.85
CA ASP A 17 10.32 0.63 2.23
C ASP A 17 9.81 -0.42 3.22
N TYR A 18 8.58 -0.90 3.06
CA TYR A 18 8.03 -1.99 3.87
C TYR A 18 8.80 -3.30 3.66
N ARG A 19 9.08 -3.65 2.40
CA ARG A 19 9.84 -4.85 2.03
C ARG A 19 11.28 -4.80 2.52
N HIS A 20 11.87 -3.61 2.57
CA HIS A 20 13.20 -3.36 3.13
C HIS A 20 13.22 -3.37 4.66
N GLY A 21 12.05 -3.40 5.32
CA GLY A 21 11.93 -3.33 6.78
C GLY A 21 12.21 -1.94 7.36
N THR A 22 12.18 -0.91 6.52
CA THR A 22 12.41 0.49 6.92
C THR A 22 11.19 1.07 7.63
N ILE A 23 10.00 0.56 7.32
CA ILE A 23 8.72 1.01 7.88
C ILE A 23 7.82 -0.17 8.21
N ASP A 24 7.03 -0.06 9.27
CA ASP A 24 6.03 -1.06 9.66
C ASP A 24 4.72 -0.91 8.88
N ALA A 25 3.88 -1.95 8.92
CA ALA A 25 2.60 -1.98 8.21
C ALA A 25 1.69 -0.77 8.53
N ASP A 26 1.73 -0.23 9.76
CA ASP A 26 0.99 0.98 10.14
C ASP A 26 1.52 2.24 9.42
N ALA A 27 2.85 2.37 9.32
CA ALA A 27 3.48 3.46 8.59
C ALA A 27 3.20 3.39 7.08
N VAL A 28 3.11 2.18 6.51
CA VAL A 28 2.64 1.95 5.13
C VAL A 28 1.21 2.49 4.98
N ARG A 29 0.26 2.08 5.84
CA ARG A 29 -1.13 2.58 5.80
C ARG A 29 -1.20 4.09 5.85
N LYS A 30 -0.43 4.71 6.75
CA LYS A 30 -0.42 6.16 6.95
C LYS A 30 0.11 6.89 5.72
N ARG A 31 1.21 6.43 5.12
CA ARG A 31 1.77 7.03 3.90
C ARG A 31 0.87 6.84 2.68
N ILE A 32 0.23 5.69 2.55
CA ILE A 32 -0.76 5.42 1.49
C ILE A 32 -1.96 6.35 1.65
N ALA A 33 -2.46 6.52 2.87
CA ALA A 33 -3.57 7.41 3.16
C ALA A 33 -3.23 8.88 2.88
N ASP A 34 -1.99 9.30 3.19
CA ASP A 34 -1.49 10.64 2.90
C ASP A 34 -1.37 10.88 1.38
N ALA A 35 -0.82 9.91 0.66
CA ALA A 35 -0.77 9.91 -0.80
C ALA A 35 -2.17 10.02 -1.43
N ILE A 36 -3.15 9.26 -0.93
CA ILE A 36 -4.54 9.34 -1.41
C ILE A 36 -5.20 10.69 -1.09
N LYS A 37 -4.86 11.31 0.05
CA LYS A 37 -5.34 12.66 0.36
C LYS A 37 -4.76 13.69 -0.61
N ALA A 38 -3.51 13.54 -1.01
CA ALA A 38 -2.86 14.41 -2.00
C ALA A 38 -3.40 14.16 -3.43
N ASP A 39 -3.64 12.90 -3.78
CA ASP A 39 -4.19 12.48 -5.07
C ASP A 39 -5.32 11.44 -4.89
N PRO A 40 -6.59 11.89 -4.98
CA PRO A 40 -7.74 11.01 -4.82
C PRO A 40 -7.86 9.93 -5.91
N ALA A 41 -7.21 10.07 -7.06
CA ALA A 41 -7.26 9.06 -8.12
C ALA A 41 -6.51 7.78 -7.72
N LEU A 42 -5.53 7.91 -6.81
CA LEU A 42 -4.84 6.78 -6.19
C LEU A 42 -5.78 5.89 -5.35
N GLN A 43 -6.91 6.43 -4.88
CA GLN A 43 -7.89 5.64 -4.14
C GLN A 43 -8.45 4.50 -4.99
N LYS A 44 -8.71 4.78 -6.28
CA LYS A 44 -9.23 3.78 -7.21
C LYS A 44 -8.20 2.69 -7.49
N PHE A 45 -6.93 3.07 -7.67
CA PHE A 45 -5.84 2.10 -7.83
C PHE A 45 -5.67 1.23 -6.58
N LYS A 46 -5.72 1.84 -5.39
CA LYS A 46 -5.71 1.10 -4.13
C LYS A 46 -6.86 0.08 -4.12
N ASP A 47 -8.08 0.50 -4.37
CA ASP A 47 -9.26 -0.38 -4.34
C ASP A 47 -9.18 -1.53 -5.35
N GLU A 48 -8.72 -1.25 -6.58
CA GLU A 48 -8.62 -2.24 -7.67
C GLU A 48 -7.45 -3.22 -7.52
N HIS A 49 -6.32 -2.81 -6.91
CA HIS A 49 -5.07 -3.56 -6.97
C HIS A 49 -4.41 -3.86 -5.63
N LEU A 50 -4.65 -3.01 -4.63
CA LEU A 50 -4.26 -3.28 -3.27
C LEU A 50 -5.54 -3.42 -2.46
N ALA A 51 -6.31 -4.49 -2.64
CA ALA A 51 -7.44 -4.72 -1.74
C ALA A 51 -6.92 -4.94 -0.30
N TRP A 52 -6.73 -3.83 0.45
CA TRP A 52 -6.21 -3.77 1.83
C TRP A 52 -7.20 -4.34 2.85
N THR A 53 -8.30 -4.94 2.40
CA THR A 53 -9.34 -5.59 3.22
C THR A 53 -8.83 -6.73 4.10
N ASP A 54 -7.54 -7.08 4.02
CA ASP A 54 -6.93 -8.16 4.78
C ASP A 54 -5.93 -7.70 5.85
N TYR A 55 -5.57 -6.41 5.89
CA TYR A 55 -4.73 -5.87 6.97
C TYR A 55 -5.55 -5.44 8.20
N ASP A 56 -6.87 -5.56 8.15
CA ASP A 56 -7.72 -5.55 9.35
C ASP A 56 -7.77 -6.99 9.90
N ASP A 57 -6.90 -7.26 10.87
CA ASP A 57 -7.01 -8.32 11.89
C ASP A 57 -6.61 -9.79 11.62
N THR A 58 -6.24 -10.26 10.42
CA THR A 58 -5.92 -11.72 10.25
C THR A 58 -4.84 -12.10 9.21
N VAL A 59 -3.67 -11.46 9.20
CA VAL A 59 -2.51 -12.02 8.48
C VAL A 59 -1.55 -12.67 9.46
N GLU A 60 -1.87 -13.89 9.89
CA GLU A 60 -0.86 -14.82 10.39
C GLU A 60 0.02 -15.25 9.19
N TRP A 61 1.25 -14.75 9.15
CA TRP A 61 2.26 -15.20 8.19
C TRP A 61 2.76 -16.58 8.61
N LEU A 62 2.11 -17.64 8.11
CA LEU A 62 2.65 -19.01 8.07
C LEU A 62 3.52 -19.21 6.82
#